data_AF-A0A0F8WFY1-F1
#
_entry.id   AF-A0A0F8WFY1-F1
#
_cell.length_a   1.000
_cell.length_b   1.000
_cell.length_c   1.000
_cell.angle_alpha   90.00
_cell.angle_beta   90.00
_cell.angle_gamma   90.00
#
_symmetry.space_group_name_H-M   'P 1'
#
loop_
_entity.id
_entity.type
_entity.pdbx_description
1 polymer ?
#
loop_
_entity_poly.entity_id
_entity_poly.type
_entity_poly.pdbx_seq_one_letter_code
_entity_poly.pdbx_strand_id
1 'polypeptide(L)'
;ILEKSKISKVEYNKRINDDTFFEDLTLLIRPSYQRGSNTLNLNYSDSTTSKYLLYKKIKAMKGYTEEHYLYSYTNSERKKIMVNVGSLVSRKDIEIGCYLKDRNALVFYYNIFNTDLSLNERNEVLFFFVNHLIKYIKKNKIKKGNLKNIIEKRTMETFSIAIKDEIYTKENENSDYKESIESSEKMIIDYIKRITLNDTELKSIKKMLDNVKDYVKKQINEIKRLNFVKSVSLSPAGMKVNVGDIYIRYSRKNIFIGNFDIIVKPNKIDIINNNPLDSDGRVLYHPHIASDGTICYGSRKNDINRLLANNEFKKIIHILYLYLQSYNGRDTHYS
;
A
#
# COMPACT_ATOMS: atom_id res chain seq x y z
N ILE A 1 -48.61 -34.81 14.23
CA ILE A 1 -47.52 -35.18 15.20
C ILE A 1 -46.78 -33.95 15.71
N LEU A 2 -46.30 -33.06 14.83
CA LEU A 2 -45.57 -31.83 15.21
C LEU A 2 -46.43 -30.76 15.91
N GLU A 3 -47.74 -30.72 15.66
CA GLU A 3 -48.66 -29.83 16.40
C GLU A 3 -48.63 -30.08 17.92
N LYS A 4 -48.34 -31.33 18.34
CA LYS A 4 -48.19 -31.69 19.76
C LYS A 4 -46.82 -31.31 20.35
N SER A 5 -45.90 -30.74 19.55
CA SER A 5 -44.51 -30.46 19.94
C SER A 5 -44.15 -28.99 20.01
N LYS A 6 -45.14 -28.08 20.05
CA LYS A 6 -44.96 -26.61 20.13
C LYS A 6 -44.23 -25.98 18.94
N ILE A 7 -43.97 -26.76 17.88
CA ILE A 7 -43.43 -26.25 16.62
C ILE A 7 -44.63 -25.70 15.85
N SER A 8 -44.63 -24.39 15.58
CA SER A 8 -45.73 -23.75 14.87
C SER A 8 -45.54 -23.81 13.35
N LYS A 9 -44.29 -23.88 12.89
CA LYS A 9 -43.94 -23.80 11.48
C LYS A 9 -42.82 -24.76 11.11
N VAL A 10 -42.94 -25.33 9.91
CA VAL A 10 -41.89 -26.15 9.29
C VAL A 10 -41.53 -25.51 7.96
N GLU A 11 -40.26 -25.22 7.73
CA GLU A 11 -39.77 -24.68 6.45
C GLU A 11 -38.70 -25.60 5.86
N TYR A 12 -38.82 -25.90 4.57
CA TYR A 12 -37.86 -26.72 3.81
C TYR A 12 -37.04 -25.83 2.87
N ASN A 13 -35.72 -26.03 2.79
CA ASN A 13 -34.82 -25.26 1.92
C ASN A 13 -34.92 -23.73 2.09
N LYS A 14 -35.26 -23.26 3.30
CA LYS A 14 -35.33 -21.82 3.58
C LYS A 14 -33.95 -21.20 3.54
N ARG A 15 -33.83 -20.07 2.84
CA ARG A 15 -32.65 -19.19 2.94
C ARG A 15 -32.67 -18.41 4.25
N ILE A 16 -31.57 -18.48 4.99
CA ILE A 16 -31.42 -17.79 6.27
C ILE A 16 -30.23 -16.86 6.21
N ASN A 17 -30.48 -15.61 6.56
CA ASN A 17 -29.53 -14.52 6.64
C ASN A 17 -29.26 -14.18 8.13
N ASP A 18 -28.30 -13.32 8.38
CA ASP A 18 -27.91 -12.92 9.74
C ASP A 18 -29.06 -12.25 10.52
N ASP A 19 -29.95 -11.57 9.81
CA ASP A 19 -31.14 -10.86 10.28
C ASP A 19 -32.42 -11.71 10.31
N THR A 20 -32.33 -13.00 10.00
CA THR A 20 -33.52 -13.87 9.98
C THR A 20 -33.85 -14.37 11.39
N PHE A 21 -35.03 -13.99 11.89
CA PHE A 21 -35.57 -14.37 13.19
C PHE A 21 -36.97 -14.96 13.04
N PHE A 22 -37.33 -15.93 13.88
CA PHE A 22 -38.65 -16.54 13.86
C PHE A 22 -39.41 -16.20 15.14
N GLU A 23 -40.54 -15.50 15.02
CA GLU A 23 -41.36 -15.17 16.19
C GLU A 23 -41.77 -16.43 16.95
N ASP A 24 -42.02 -17.53 16.25
CA ASP A 24 -42.35 -18.82 16.85
C ASP A 24 -41.27 -19.87 16.66
N LEU A 25 -41.33 -20.94 17.47
CA LEU A 25 -40.44 -22.08 17.34
C LEU A 25 -40.63 -22.76 15.99
N THR A 26 -39.66 -22.54 15.10
CA THR A 26 -39.71 -23.00 13.70
C THR A 26 -38.75 -24.14 13.49
N LEU A 27 -39.21 -25.22 12.86
CA LEU A 27 -38.38 -26.32 12.40
C LEU A 27 -37.92 -26.03 10.97
N LEU A 28 -36.61 -26.05 10.75
CA LEU A 28 -36.00 -25.78 9.47
C LEU A 28 -35.32 -27.06 8.98
N ILE A 29 -35.73 -27.55 7.81
CA ILE A 29 -35.20 -28.77 7.21
C ILE A 29 -34.36 -28.36 6.00
N ARG A 30 -33.08 -28.76 6.02
CA ARG A 30 -32.10 -28.43 4.97
C ARG A 30 -32.06 -26.92 4.60
N PRO A 31 -31.89 -26.00 5.56
CA PRO A 31 -31.87 -24.57 5.23
C PRO A 31 -30.55 -24.19 4.55
N SER A 32 -30.55 -23.11 3.76
CA SER A 32 -29.35 -22.58 3.10
C SER A 32 -28.93 -21.26 3.74
N TYR A 33 -27.65 -21.08 4.07
CA TYR A 33 -27.14 -19.83 4.65
C TYR A 33 -26.42 -19.00 3.61
N GLN A 34 -26.66 -17.69 3.62
CA GLN A 34 -25.82 -16.75 2.88
C GLN A 34 -25.03 -15.91 3.88
N ARG A 35 -23.71 -16.07 3.87
CA ARG A 35 -22.78 -15.11 4.45
C ARG A 35 -22.29 -14.23 3.30
N GLY A 36 -22.02 -12.94 3.58
CA GLY A 36 -21.52 -11.99 2.58
C GLY A 36 -20.53 -12.62 1.58
N SER A 37 -20.88 -12.52 0.30
CA SER A 37 -20.08 -12.73 -0.92
C SER A 37 -19.02 -13.84 -0.99
N ASN A 38 -19.14 -14.98 -0.30
CA ASN A 38 -18.30 -16.16 -0.60
C ASN A 38 -19.03 -17.48 -0.35
N THR A 39 -19.52 -18.09 -1.44
CA THR A 39 -19.90 -19.50 -1.50
C THR A 39 -18.65 -20.34 -1.75
N LEU A 40 -18.17 -21.08 -0.76
CA LEU A 40 -17.09 -22.06 -0.93
C LEU A 40 -17.68 -23.41 -1.35
N ASN A 41 -17.43 -23.80 -2.61
CA ASN A 41 -17.70 -25.15 -3.10
C ASN A 41 -16.57 -26.09 -2.65
N LEU A 42 -16.89 -27.14 -1.90
CA LEU A 42 -15.96 -28.24 -1.62
C LEU A 42 -16.63 -29.58 -1.86
N ASN A 43 -16.21 -30.25 -2.94
CA ASN A 43 -16.56 -31.63 -3.27
C ASN A 43 -15.77 -32.61 -2.39
N TYR A 44 -16.47 -33.57 -1.79
CA TYR A 44 -15.83 -34.79 -1.28
C TYR A 44 -16.65 -36.01 -1.64
N SER A 45 -16.00 -36.91 -2.35
CA SER A 45 -16.36 -38.31 -2.50
C SER A 45 -15.51 -39.13 -1.55
N ASP A 46 -16.10 -40.04 -0.75
CA ASP A 46 -15.53 -41.39 -0.67
C ASP A 46 -16.43 -42.46 -0.03
N SER A 47 -16.02 -43.69 -0.32
CA SER A 47 -16.75 -44.94 -0.46
C SER A 47 -16.56 -45.94 0.71
N THR A 48 -17.30 -47.06 0.63
CA THR A 48 -17.18 -48.38 1.32
C THR A 48 -18.09 -48.75 2.54
N THR A 49 -19.00 -49.73 2.26
CA THR A 49 -19.29 -51.07 2.88
C THR A 49 -19.35 -51.22 4.43
N SER A 50 -20.25 -51.92 5.16
CA SER A 50 -21.56 -52.61 5.04
C SER A 50 -22.13 -52.90 6.46
N LYS A 51 -23.47 -53.06 6.59
CA LYS A 51 -24.27 -53.30 7.83
C LYS A 51 -24.34 -52.15 8.84
N TYR A 52 -25.13 -51.15 8.47
CA TYR A 52 -25.38 -49.97 9.28
C TYR A 52 -26.62 -49.26 8.69
N LEU A 53 -27.82 -49.87 8.72
CA LEU A 53 -28.92 -49.47 7.82
C LEU A 53 -29.45 -48.05 8.11
N LEU A 54 -29.79 -47.73 9.37
CA LEU A 54 -30.23 -46.38 9.75
C LEU A 54 -29.09 -45.38 9.62
N TYR A 55 -27.88 -45.70 10.08
CA TYR A 55 -26.75 -44.79 9.88
C TYR A 55 -26.38 -44.59 8.42
N LYS A 56 -26.39 -45.61 7.56
CA LYS A 56 -26.14 -45.46 6.12
C LYS A 56 -27.22 -44.61 5.48
N LYS A 57 -28.50 -44.80 5.88
CA LYS A 57 -29.61 -43.92 5.47
C LYS A 57 -29.36 -42.47 5.92
N ILE A 58 -28.92 -42.26 7.15
CA ILE A 58 -28.57 -40.92 7.69
C ILE A 58 -27.32 -40.34 6.99
N LYS A 59 -26.28 -41.14 6.76
CA LYS A 59 -25.05 -40.72 6.07
C LYS A 59 -25.31 -40.42 4.59
N ALA A 60 -26.19 -41.18 3.92
CA ALA A 60 -26.66 -40.91 2.56
C ALA A 60 -27.54 -39.65 2.47
N MET A 61 -28.12 -39.19 3.58
CA MET A 61 -28.83 -37.92 3.68
C MET A 61 -27.91 -36.73 4.05
N LYS A 62 -26.62 -36.98 4.32
CA LYS A 62 -25.65 -35.95 4.71
C LYS A 62 -25.26 -35.14 3.48
N GLY A 63 -25.99 -34.06 3.24
CA GLY A 63 -25.56 -33.04 2.27
C GLY A 63 -24.39 -32.21 2.80
N TYR A 64 -23.82 -31.38 1.92
CA TYR A 64 -22.70 -30.43 2.09
C TYR A 64 -22.82 -29.42 3.27
N THR A 65 -23.80 -29.56 4.17
CA THR A 65 -24.32 -28.48 5.01
C THR A 65 -23.74 -28.40 6.43
N GLU A 66 -23.12 -29.44 6.97
CA GLU A 66 -22.67 -29.41 8.39
C GLU A 66 -21.56 -28.37 8.64
N GLU A 67 -20.60 -28.24 7.72
CA GLU A 67 -19.46 -27.31 7.84
C GLU A 67 -19.85 -25.84 7.57
N HIS A 68 -20.75 -25.59 6.60
CA HIS A 68 -21.25 -24.23 6.32
C HIS A 68 -22.08 -23.64 7.47
N TYR A 69 -22.67 -24.51 8.30
CA TYR A 69 -23.42 -24.14 9.48
C TYR A 69 -22.56 -23.86 10.71
N LEU A 70 -21.33 -24.39 10.79
CA LEU A 70 -20.48 -24.24 11.97
C LEU A 70 -19.82 -22.85 12.05
N TYR A 71 -19.50 -22.25 10.90
CA TYR A 71 -18.75 -20.99 10.83
C TYR A 71 -19.60 -19.70 10.95
N SER A 72 -20.91 -19.78 10.74
CA SER A 72 -21.84 -18.63 10.78
C SER A 72 -22.46 -18.42 12.17
N TYR A 73 -22.21 -19.32 13.12
CA TYR A 73 -22.92 -19.41 14.40
C TYR A 73 -22.05 -19.26 15.65
N THR A 74 -20.81 -18.79 15.48
CA THR A 74 -19.77 -18.70 16.52
C THR A 74 -20.19 -17.92 17.77
N ASN A 75 -21.24 -17.08 17.70
CA ASN A 75 -21.72 -16.26 18.82
C ASN A 75 -23.05 -16.71 19.45
N SER A 76 -23.67 -17.81 18.98
CA SER A 76 -24.96 -18.28 19.52
C SER A 76 -24.78 -19.46 20.48
N GLU A 77 -25.56 -19.52 21.56
CA GLU A 77 -25.69 -20.70 22.41
C GLU A 77 -26.36 -21.85 21.62
N ARG A 78 -25.59 -22.58 20.82
CA ARG A 78 -26.07 -23.78 20.10
C ARG A 78 -26.26 -24.93 21.07
N LYS A 79 -27.48 -25.49 21.10
CA LYS A 79 -27.73 -26.79 21.73
C LYS A 79 -27.81 -27.87 20.65
N LYS A 80 -26.84 -28.77 20.64
CA LYS A 80 -26.78 -29.88 19.67
C LYS A 80 -27.92 -30.88 19.92
N ILE A 81 -28.51 -31.38 18.83
CA ILE A 81 -29.50 -32.45 18.86
C ILE A 81 -28.77 -33.73 18.48
N MET A 82 -28.45 -34.54 19.49
CA MET A 82 -27.78 -35.82 19.32
C MET A 82 -28.80 -36.95 19.26
N VAL A 83 -28.58 -37.90 18.34
CA VAL A 83 -29.32 -39.16 18.30
C VAL A 83 -28.37 -40.33 18.39
N ASN A 84 -28.79 -41.36 19.11
CA ASN A 84 -28.02 -42.59 19.16
C ASN A 84 -28.43 -43.48 17.99
N VAL A 85 -27.49 -43.76 17.10
CA VAL A 85 -27.72 -44.58 15.91
C VAL A 85 -26.84 -45.83 16.04
N GLY A 86 -27.21 -46.69 16.98
CA GLY A 86 -26.46 -47.90 17.31
C GLY A 86 -27.34 -49.13 17.55
N SER A 87 -26.78 -50.32 17.32
CA SER A 87 -27.32 -51.59 17.80
C SER A 87 -26.74 -51.94 19.18
N LEU A 88 -27.13 -53.09 19.73
CA LEU A 88 -26.69 -53.62 21.04
C LEU A 88 -25.16 -53.64 21.28
N VAL A 89 -24.32 -53.53 20.24
CA VAL A 89 -22.86 -53.76 20.34
C VAL A 89 -22.00 -52.53 20.00
N SER A 90 -22.54 -51.48 19.36
CA SER A 90 -21.80 -50.21 19.20
C SER A 90 -22.74 -49.01 19.18
N ARG A 91 -22.61 -48.15 20.18
CA ARG A 91 -23.34 -46.89 20.29
C ARG A 91 -22.53 -45.80 19.60
N LYS A 92 -23.12 -45.16 18.59
CA LYS A 92 -22.59 -43.94 17.97
C LYS A 92 -23.62 -42.83 18.08
N ASP A 93 -23.24 -41.75 18.74
CA ASP A 93 -24.05 -40.53 18.79
C ASP A 93 -23.74 -39.67 17.56
N ILE A 94 -24.78 -39.27 16.84
CA ILE A 94 -24.68 -38.40 15.66
C ILE A 94 -25.44 -37.12 15.94
N GLU A 95 -24.85 -35.99 15.58
CA GLU A 95 -25.56 -34.73 15.56
C GLU A 95 -26.46 -34.65 14.33
N ILE A 96 -27.76 -34.50 14.54
CA ILE A 96 -28.75 -34.42 13.45
C ILE A 96 -29.20 -32.99 13.15
N GLY A 97 -28.83 -32.08 14.03
CA GLY A 97 -29.37 -30.74 14.06
C GLY A 97 -28.96 -29.97 15.30
N CYS A 98 -29.46 -28.75 15.40
CA CYS A 98 -29.27 -27.92 16.58
C CYS A 98 -30.51 -27.09 16.90
N TYR A 99 -30.57 -26.60 18.14
CA TYR A 99 -31.47 -25.53 18.53
C TYR A 99 -30.69 -24.21 18.64
N LEU A 100 -31.19 -23.20 17.94
CA LEU A 100 -30.72 -21.83 17.93
C LEU A 100 -31.71 -20.99 18.73
N LYS A 101 -31.39 -20.78 20.00
CA LYS A 101 -32.25 -20.08 20.96
C LYS A 101 -32.48 -18.62 20.57
N ASP A 102 -31.46 -17.99 19.99
CA ASP A 102 -31.44 -16.61 19.52
C ASP A 102 -32.27 -16.38 18.25
N ARG A 103 -32.74 -17.44 17.60
CA ARG A 103 -33.60 -17.37 16.41
C ARG A 103 -34.93 -18.10 16.58
N ASN A 104 -35.19 -18.72 17.74
CA ASN A 104 -36.28 -19.68 17.94
C ASN A 104 -36.33 -20.76 16.85
N ALA A 105 -35.17 -21.27 16.45
CA ALA A 105 -35.08 -22.18 15.31
C ALA A 105 -34.51 -23.55 15.70
N LEU A 106 -35.20 -24.62 15.32
CA LEU A 106 -34.65 -25.97 15.31
C LEU A 106 -34.16 -26.24 13.90
N VAL A 107 -32.87 -26.45 13.74
CA VAL A 107 -32.26 -26.78 12.45
C VAL A 107 -32.07 -28.27 12.37
N PHE A 108 -32.52 -28.86 11.27
CA PHE A 108 -32.27 -30.23 10.91
C PHE A 108 -31.41 -30.27 9.64
N TYR A 109 -30.20 -30.82 9.75
CA TYR A 109 -29.19 -30.72 8.69
C TYR A 109 -29.41 -31.69 7.52
N TYR A 110 -30.16 -32.76 7.75
CA TYR A 110 -30.28 -33.87 6.82
C TYR A 110 -31.49 -33.70 5.88
N ASN A 111 -31.32 -34.11 4.63
CA ASN A 111 -32.41 -34.11 3.66
C ASN A 111 -33.29 -35.36 3.86
N ILE A 112 -34.30 -35.28 4.72
CA ILE A 112 -35.25 -36.40 4.94
C ILE A 112 -36.10 -36.72 3.70
N PHE A 113 -36.10 -35.85 2.69
CA PHE A 113 -36.77 -36.05 1.41
C PHE A 113 -35.83 -36.59 0.33
N ASN A 114 -34.72 -37.25 0.71
CA ASN A 114 -33.81 -37.88 -0.24
C ASN A 114 -34.58 -38.88 -1.14
N THR A 115 -34.40 -38.73 -2.45
CA THR A 115 -35.02 -39.51 -3.53
C THR A 115 -34.51 -40.95 -3.59
N ASP A 116 -33.34 -41.23 -3.02
CA ASP A 116 -32.67 -42.54 -3.12
C ASP A 116 -33.24 -43.62 -2.18
N LEU A 117 -34.23 -43.26 -1.35
CA LEU A 117 -34.92 -44.19 -0.45
C LEU A 117 -36.32 -44.51 -0.94
N SER A 118 -36.72 -45.77 -0.76
CA SER A 118 -38.11 -46.16 -0.95
C SER A 118 -39.03 -45.42 0.03
N LEU A 119 -40.31 -45.30 -0.32
CA LEU A 119 -41.30 -44.57 0.49
C LEU A 119 -41.39 -45.08 1.94
N ASN A 120 -41.37 -46.40 2.12
CA ASN A 120 -41.42 -47.02 3.45
C ASN A 120 -40.19 -46.67 4.29
N GLU A 121 -39.00 -46.76 3.68
CA GLU A 121 -37.75 -46.43 4.36
C GLU A 121 -37.65 -44.93 4.69
N ARG A 122 -38.17 -44.07 3.80
CA ARG A 122 -38.26 -42.63 4.03
C ARG A 122 -39.18 -42.34 5.22
N ASN A 123 -40.34 -42.99 5.29
CA ASN A 123 -41.28 -42.85 6.39
C ASN A 123 -40.68 -43.30 7.72
N GLU A 124 -40.02 -44.47 7.76
CA GLU A 124 -39.34 -44.95 8.98
C GLU A 124 -38.31 -43.94 9.52
N VAL A 125 -37.48 -43.40 8.64
CA VAL A 125 -36.47 -42.40 9.00
C VAL A 125 -37.12 -41.10 9.46
N LEU A 126 -38.16 -40.64 8.78
CA LEU A 126 -38.94 -39.46 9.16
C LEU A 126 -39.53 -39.62 10.56
N PHE A 127 -40.21 -40.74 10.82
CA PHE A 127 -40.82 -41.04 12.11
C PHE A 127 -39.78 -41.12 13.22
N PHE A 128 -38.64 -41.76 12.97
CA PHE A 128 -37.52 -41.82 13.92
C PHE A 128 -37.07 -40.40 14.32
N PHE A 129 -36.79 -39.54 13.33
CA PHE A 129 -36.31 -38.18 13.60
C PHE A 129 -37.34 -37.30 14.28
N VAL A 130 -38.58 -37.31 13.80
CA VAL A 130 -39.67 -36.53 14.40
C VAL A 130 -39.86 -36.94 15.87
N ASN A 131 -39.91 -38.24 16.16
CA ASN A 131 -40.04 -38.71 17.54
C ASN A 131 -38.85 -38.29 18.42
N HIS A 132 -37.63 -38.34 17.88
CA HIS A 132 -36.46 -37.91 18.62
C HIS A 132 -36.45 -36.40 18.89
N LEU A 133 -36.84 -35.60 17.89
CA LEU A 133 -36.97 -34.15 18.01
C LEU A 133 -38.01 -33.78 19.08
N ILE A 134 -39.16 -34.46 19.11
CA ILE A 134 -40.19 -34.26 20.14
C ILE A 134 -39.66 -34.59 21.53
N LYS A 135 -38.96 -35.72 21.69
CA LYS A 135 -38.31 -36.11 22.95
C LYS A 135 -37.29 -35.06 23.37
N TYR A 136 -36.49 -34.55 22.43
CA TYR A 136 -35.48 -33.52 22.68
C TYR A 136 -36.11 -32.21 23.15
N ILE A 137 -37.15 -31.71 22.49
CA ILE A 137 -37.89 -30.49 22.86
C ILE A 137 -38.45 -30.62 24.28
N LYS A 138 -39.09 -31.75 24.59
CA LYS A 138 -39.67 -32.02 25.91
C LYS A 138 -38.58 -32.10 26.99
N LYS A 139 -37.53 -32.89 26.76
CA LYS A 139 -36.41 -33.09 27.70
C LYS A 139 -35.71 -31.77 28.02
N ASN A 140 -35.44 -30.95 27.00
CA ASN A 140 -34.72 -29.68 27.14
C ASN A 140 -35.63 -28.50 27.51
N LYS A 141 -36.93 -28.75 27.71
CA LYS A 141 -37.94 -27.72 28.02
C LYS A 141 -37.85 -26.53 27.04
N ILE A 142 -37.64 -26.80 25.75
CA ILE A 142 -37.52 -25.74 24.74
C ILE A 142 -38.85 -24.98 24.68
N LYS A 143 -38.77 -23.65 24.80
CA LYS A 143 -39.89 -22.71 24.73
C LYS A 143 -39.55 -21.63 23.71
N LYS A 144 -40.57 -20.99 23.14
CA LYS A 144 -40.46 -19.73 22.40
C LYS A 144 -39.69 -18.73 23.27
N GLY A 145 -38.53 -18.28 22.78
CA GLY A 145 -37.72 -17.25 23.40
C GLY A 145 -38.28 -15.86 23.10
N ASN A 146 -38.05 -14.91 24.01
CA ASN A 146 -38.29 -13.50 23.75
C ASN A 146 -37.15 -12.96 22.89
N LEU A 147 -37.41 -12.73 21.60
CA LEU A 147 -36.40 -12.28 20.64
C LEU A 147 -36.14 -10.77 20.70
N LYS A 148 -36.99 -9.98 21.38
CA LYS A 148 -36.89 -8.52 21.38
C LYS A 148 -35.50 -8.05 21.79
N ASN A 149 -35.02 -8.52 22.95
CA ASN A 149 -33.71 -8.13 23.48
C ASN A 149 -32.54 -8.63 22.60
N ILE A 150 -32.72 -9.75 21.90
CA ILE A 150 -31.67 -10.34 21.05
C ILE A 150 -31.55 -9.57 19.74
N ILE A 151 -32.70 -9.25 19.13
CA ILE A 151 -32.78 -8.41 17.94
C ILE A 151 -32.20 -7.04 18.26
N GLU A 152 -32.67 -6.40 19.34
CA GLU A 152 -32.18 -5.10 19.78
C GLU A 152 -30.66 -5.11 20.00
N LYS A 153 -30.14 -6.09 20.75
CA LYS A 153 -28.69 -6.23 20.96
C LYS A 153 -27.92 -6.36 19.64
N ARG A 154 -28.36 -7.23 18.72
CA ARG A 154 -27.70 -7.43 17.43
C ARG A 154 -27.76 -6.19 16.56
N THR A 155 -28.91 -5.52 16.51
CA THR A 155 -29.06 -4.26 15.79
C THR A 155 -28.06 -3.23 16.34
N MET A 156 -27.95 -3.09 17.66
CA MET A 156 -26.97 -2.18 18.28
C MET A 156 -25.52 -2.55 17.96
N GLU A 157 -25.18 -3.84 17.94
CA GLU A 157 -23.86 -4.32 17.53
C GLU A 157 -23.56 -3.98 16.06
N THR A 158 -24.51 -4.22 15.15
CA THR A 158 -24.37 -3.88 13.73
C THR A 158 -24.18 -2.37 13.53
N PHE A 159 -25.00 -1.54 14.18
CA PHE A 159 -24.83 -0.08 14.13
C PHE A 159 -23.48 0.35 14.69
N SER A 160 -23.05 -0.24 15.81
CA SER A 160 -21.76 0.09 16.43
C SER A 160 -20.58 -0.24 15.53
N ILE A 161 -20.63 -1.37 14.80
CA ILE A 161 -19.60 -1.73 13.82
C ILE A 161 -19.60 -0.73 12.66
N ALA A 162 -20.77 -0.45 12.07
CA ALA A 162 -20.86 0.49 10.96
C ALA A 162 -20.35 1.90 11.32
N ILE A 163 -20.66 2.39 12.53
CA ILE A 163 -20.15 3.68 13.02
C ILE A 163 -18.63 3.64 13.19
N LYS A 164 -18.06 2.56 13.71
CA LYS A 164 -16.60 2.41 13.85
C LYS A 164 -15.89 2.39 12.50
N ASP A 165 -16.46 1.69 11.53
CA ASP A 165 -15.92 1.60 10.17
C ASP A 165 -15.97 2.97 9.47
N GLU A 166 -17.05 3.73 9.66
CA GLU A 166 -17.17 5.10 9.13
C GLU A 166 -16.14 6.05 9.78
N ILE A 167 -15.96 5.97 11.11
CA ILE A 167 -14.94 6.77 11.82
C ILE A 167 -13.55 6.46 11.25
N TYR A 168 -13.20 5.17 11.14
CA TYR A 168 -11.90 4.75 10.62
C TYR A 168 -11.68 5.25 9.18
N THR A 169 -12.69 5.15 8.32
CA THR A 169 -12.64 5.67 6.95
C THR A 169 -12.35 7.16 6.93
N LYS A 170 -13.07 7.95 7.76
CA LYS A 170 -12.90 9.40 7.83
C LYS A 170 -11.57 9.83 8.45
N GLU A 171 -11.03 9.07 9.39
CA GLU A 171 -9.69 9.30 9.93
C GLU A 171 -8.60 9.12 8.86
N ASN A 172 -8.70 8.08 8.03
CA ASN A 172 -7.76 7.86 6.92
C ASN A 172 -7.87 8.95 5.86
N GLU A 173 -9.08 9.31 5.42
CA GLU A 173 -9.29 10.41 4.46
C GLU A 173 -8.65 11.72 4.97
N ASN A 174 -8.81 12.03 6.27
CA ASN A 174 -8.19 13.21 6.87
C ASN A 174 -6.66 13.13 6.93
N SER A 175 -6.09 11.95 7.12
CA SER A 175 -4.64 11.74 7.06
C SER A 175 -4.11 12.03 5.66
N ASP A 176 -4.76 11.48 4.63
CA ASP A 176 -4.38 11.70 3.23
C ASP A 176 -4.46 13.18 2.85
N TYR A 177 -5.50 13.89 3.29
CA TYR A 177 -5.61 15.34 3.07
C TYR A 177 -4.49 16.12 3.75
N LYS A 178 -4.08 15.75 4.98
CA LYS A 178 -2.96 16.42 5.66
C LYS A 178 -1.64 16.22 4.92
N GLU A 179 -1.33 15.00 4.48
CA GLU A 179 -0.12 14.72 3.70
C GLU A 179 -0.10 15.50 2.38
N SER A 180 -1.24 15.60 1.70
CA SER A 180 -1.38 16.39 0.48
C SER A 180 -1.14 17.89 0.71
N ILE A 181 -1.61 18.43 1.84
CA ILE A 181 -1.36 19.83 2.24
C ILE A 181 0.13 20.06 2.46
N GLU A 182 0.79 19.21 3.26
CA GLU A 182 2.24 19.34 3.55
C GLU A 182 3.10 19.25 2.28
N SER A 183 2.72 18.38 1.34
CA SER A 183 3.39 18.26 0.05
C SER A 183 3.24 19.56 -0.77
N SER A 184 2.03 20.11 -0.80
CA SER A 184 1.74 21.36 -1.51
C SER A 184 2.48 22.55 -0.91
N GLU A 185 2.59 22.64 0.42
CA GLU A 185 3.35 23.69 1.10
C GLU A 185 4.83 23.67 0.72
N LYS A 186 5.45 22.48 0.69
CA LYS A 186 6.85 22.32 0.23
C LYS A 186 7.01 22.81 -1.20
N MET A 187 6.07 22.48 -2.09
CA MET A 187 6.09 22.91 -3.49
C MET A 187 5.99 24.43 -3.61
N ILE A 188 5.09 25.06 -2.85
CA ILE A 188 4.91 26.52 -2.83
C ILE A 188 6.19 27.21 -2.33
N ILE A 189 6.81 26.71 -1.26
CA ILE A 189 8.08 27.23 -0.75
C ILE A 189 9.17 27.18 -1.84
N ASP A 190 9.26 26.09 -2.58
CA ASP A 190 10.24 25.96 -3.66
C ASP A 190 9.97 26.89 -4.83
N TYR A 191 8.70 27.13 -5.18
CA TYR A 191 8.34 28.15 -6.16
C TYR A 191 8.71 29.57 -5.69
N ILE A 192 8.46 29.92 -4.43
CA ILE A 192 8.87 31.21 -3.85
C ILE A 192 10.39 31.40 -3.94
N LYS A 193 11.18 30.37 -3.63
CA LYS A 193 12.64 30.41 -3.78
C LYS A 193 13.06 30.68 -5.23
N ARG A 194 12.44 29.99 -6.19
CA ARG A 194 12.73 30.18 -7.63
C ARG A 194 12.37 31.59 -8.10
N ILE A 195 11.21 32.11 -7.71
CA ILE A 195 10.80 33.48 -8.03
C ILE A 195 11.81 34.48 -7.47
N THR A 196 12.21 34.31 -6.21
CA THR A 196 13.20 35.20 -5.56
C THR A 196 14.55 35.19 -6.28
N LEU A 197 15.01 34.00 -6.70
CA LEU A 197 16.25 33.87 -7.48
C LEU A 197 16.13 34.56 -8.84
N ASN A 198 15.03 34.32 -9.57
CA ASN A 198 14.78 34.92 -10.87
C ASN A 198 14.66 36.45 -10.78
N ASP A 199 13.99 36.99 -9.75
CA ASP A 199 13.89 38.43 -9.52
C ASP A 199 15.25 39.07 -9.26
N THR A 200 16.11 38.37 -8.53
CA THR A 200 17.49 38.80 -8.27
C THR A 200 18.30 38.83 -9.56
N GLU A 201 18.22 37.76 -10.36
CA GLU A 201 18.86 37.66 -11.67
C GLU A 201 18.37 38.76 -12.61
N LEU A 202 17.05 38.99 -12.70
CA LEU A 202 16.45 40.04 -13.52
C LEU A 202 16.94 41.44 -13.11
N LYS A 203 16.98 41.74 -11.82
CA LYS A 203 17.53 43.02 -11.32
C LYS A 203 18.99 43.20 -11.70
N SER A 204 19.76 42.12 -11.62
CA SER A 204 21.18 42.10 -11.98
C SER A 204 21.40 42.34 -13.48
N ILE A 205 20.62 41.67 -14.32
CA ILE A 205 20.63 41.84 -15.79
C ILE A 205 20.22 43.26 -16.16
N LYS A 206 19.16 43.83 -15.55
CA LYS A 206 18.74 45.21 -15.78
C LYS A 206 19.84 46.22 -15.44
N LYS A 207 20.48 46.06 -14.27
CA LYS A 207 21.62 46.90 -13.86
C LYS A 207 22.80 46.80 -14.84
N MET A 208 23.07 45.60 -15.36
CA MET A 208 24.08 45.43 -16.41
C MET A 208 23.68 46.19 -17.67
N LEU A 209 22.43 46.04 -18.13
CA LEU A 209 21.94 46.66 -19.36
C LEU A 209 22.04 48.19 -19.32
N ASP A 210 21.70 48.81 -18.19
CA ASP A 210 21.67 50.27 -18.03
C ASP A 210 23.07 50.90 -18.10
N ASN A 211 24.14 50.16 -17.76
CA ASN A 211 25.52 50.65 -17.86
C ASN A 211 26.54 49.55 -18.19
N VAL A 212 26.32 48.84 -19.30
CA VAL A 212 27.12 47.65 -19.70
C VAL A 212 28.60 47.98 -19.75
N LYS A 213 28.97 49.11 -20.36
CA LYS A 213 30.37 49.46 -20.63
C LYS A 213 31.17 49.69 -19.35
N ASP A 214 30.67 50.50 -18.43
CA ASP A 214 31.38 50.80 -17.18
C ASP A 214 31.35 49.60 -16.23
N TYR A 215 30.23 48.87 -16.20
CA TYR A 215 30.09 47.66 -15.39
C TYR A 215 31.08 46.58 -15.80
N VAL A 216 31.14 46.24 -17.10
CA VAL A 216 32.09 45.24 -17.64
C VAL A 216 33.53 45.68 -17.40
N LYS A 217 33.84 46.97 -17.61
CA LYS A 217 35.18 47.51 -17.34
C LYS A 217 35.56 47.39 -15.86
N LYS A 218 34.63 47.66 -14.94
CA LYS A 218 34.83 47.48 -13.50
C LYS A 218 35.10 46.01 -13.15
N GLN A 219 34.29 45.08 -13.67
CA GLN A 219 34.47 43.64 -13.43
C GLN A 219 35.81 43.12 -13.97
N ILE A 220 36.23 43.54 -15.17
CA ILE A 220 37.56 43.22 -15.72
C ILE A 220 38.66 43.69 -14.76
N ASN A 221 38.57 44.93 -14.26
CA ASN A 221 39.57 45.48 -13.36
C ASN A 221 39.59 44.73 -12.01
N GLU A 222 38.44 44.33 -11.49
CA GLU A 222 38.33 43.55 -10.26
C GLU A 222 38.94 42.14 -10.40
N ILE A 223 38.75 41.50 -11.55
CA ILE A 223 39.34 40.18 -11.86
C ILE A 223 40.85 40.29 -12.08
N LYS A 224 41.33 41.32 -12.81
CA LYS A 224 42.77 41.57 -13.03
C LYS A 224 43.56 41.76 -11.72
N ARG A 225 42.89 42.12 -10.62
CA ARG A 225 43.52 42.25 -9.29
C ARG A 225 43.78 40.90 -8.61
N LEU A 226 43.29 39.78 -9.15
CA LEU A 226 43.60 38.44 -8.65
C LEU A 226 45.03 38.07 -9.07
N ASN A 227 45.86 37.67 -8.11
CA ASN A 227 47.29 37.40 -8.31
C ASN A 227 47.60 36.26 -9.30
N PHE A 228 46.68 35.31 -9.47
CA PHE A 228 46.82 34.18 -10.40
C PHE A 228 46.29 34.47 -11.81
N VAL A 229 45.65 35.62 -12.05
CA VAL A 229 45.14 35.97 -13.38
C VAL A 229 46.27 36.55 -14.22
N LYS A 230 46.58 35.92 -15.35
CA LYS A 230 47.62 36.38 -16.29
C LYS A 230 47.09 37.46 -17.22
N SER A 231 45.88 37.29 -17.75
CA SER A 231 45.24 38.30 -18.61
C SER A 231 43.72 38.18 -18.57
N VAL A 232 43.06 39.30 -18.90
CA VAL A 232 41.60 39.36 -19.09
C VAL A 232 41.34 40.12 -20.39
N SER A 233 40.65 39.49 -21.32
CA SER A 233 40.29 40.06 -22.62
C SER A 233 38.79 39.90 -22.90
N LEU A 234 38.26 40.76 -23.77
CA LEU A 234 36.89 40.65 -24.26
C LEU A 234 36.90 39.95 -25.62
N SER A 235 35.95 39.04 -25.82
CA SER A 235 35.73 38.33 -27.07
C SER A 235 34.23 38.29 -27.39
N PRO A 236 33.82 37.98 -28.63
CA PRO A 236 32.41 37.77 -28.96
C PRO A 236 31.74 36.68 -28.10
N ALA A 237 32.52 35.72 -27.59
CA ALA A 237 32.02 34.66 -26.73
C ALA A 237 31.83 35.11 -25.27
N GLY A 238 32.40 36.24 -24.84
CA GLY A 238 32.34 36.72 -23.46
C GLY A 238 33.68 37.24 -22.94
N MET A 239 33.80 37.38 -21.62
CA MET A 239 35.04 37.78 -20.95
C MET A 239 35.95 36.58 -20.76
N LYS A 240 37.09 36.58 -21.45
CA LYS A 240 38.08 35.52 -21.40
C LYS A 240 39.14 35.84 -20.34
N VAL A 241 39.25 34.99 -19.33
CA VAL A 241 40.17 35.12 -18.20
C VAL A 241 41.22 34.01 -18.27
N ASN A 242 42.47 34.36 -18.57
CA ASN A 242 43.57 33.41 -18.55
C ASN A 242 44.11 33.28 -17.12
N VAL A 243 44.02 32.09 -16.55
CA VAL A 243 44.58 31.77 -15.22
C VAL A 243 45.96 31.11 -15.30
N GLY A 244 46.45 30.88 -16.52
CA GLY A 244 47.77 30.34 -16.79
C GLY A 244 47.88 28.86 -16.45
N ASP A 245 49.11 28.45 -16.15
CA ASP A 245 49.46 27.07 -15.84
C ASP A 245 48.96 26.68 -14.46
N ILE A 246 48.23 25.56 -14.39
CA ILE A 246 47.75 24.99 -13.15
C ILE A 246 48.58 23.75 -12.81
N TYR A 247 48.96 23.68 -11.54
CA TYR A 247 49.69 22.56 -10.95
C TYR A 247 48.90 22.01 -9.78
N ILE A 248 48.84 20.69 -9.67
CA ILE A 248 48.21 19.98 -8.56
C ILE A 248 49.29 19.26 -7.76
N ARG A 249 49.18 19.29 -6.43
CA ARG A 249 50.06 18.55 -5.53
C ARG A 249 49.50 17.15 -5.28
N TYR A 250 50.12 16.12 -5.85
CA TYR A 250 49.76 14.71 -5.64
C TYR A 250 50.99 13.91 -5.20
N SER A 251 50.87 13.12 -4.14
CA SER A 251 51.97 12.28 -3.61
C SER A 251 53.29 13.04 -3.43
N ARG A 252 53.21 14.27 -2.89
CA ARG A 252 54.33 15.22 -2.68
C ARG A 252 55.01 15.76 -3.95
N LYS A 253 54.51 15.43 -5.15
CA LYS A 253 54.96 16.00 -6.42
C LYS A 253 53.97 17.07 -6.91
N ASN A 254 54.50 18.10 -7.57
CA ASN A 254 53.67 19.07 -8.29
C ASN A 254 53.54 18.57 -9.73
N ILE A 255 52.32 18.26 -10.14
CA ILE A 255 51.98 17.76 -11.46
C ILE A 255 51.33 18.89 -12.25
N PHE A 256 51.86 19.18 -13.43
CA PHE A 256 51.24 20.10 -14.37
C PHE A 256 49.98 19.46 -14.97
N ILE A 257 48.88 20.19 -14.97
CA ILE A 257 47.59 19.69 -15.49
C ILE A 257 47.06 20.47 -16.69
N GLY A 258 47.67 21.62 -16.99
CA GLY A 258 47.38 22.37 -18.20
C GLY A 258 47.38 23.87 -18.02
N ASN A 259 47.09 24.57 -19.11
CA ASN A 259 46.94 26.03 -19.15
C ASN A 259 45.48 26.38 -19.40
N PHE A 260 44.84 27.10 -18.48
CA PHE A 260 43.39 27.25 -18.51
C PHE A 260 42.92 28.68 -18.84
N ASP A 261 41.89 28.74 -19.68
CA ASP A 261 41.07 29.92 -19.91
C ASP A 261 39.66 29.70 -19.35
N ILE A 262 39.18 30.66 -18.57
CA ILE A 262 37.80 30.71 -18.07
C ILE A 262 37.04 31.74 -18.90
N ILE A 263 36.01 31.30 -19.61
CA ILE A 263 35.14 32.18 -20.41
C ILE A 263 33.89 32.47 -19.61
N VAL A 264 33.77 33.71 -19.14
CA VAL A 264 32.58 34.20 -18.43
C VAL A 264 31.60 34.79 -19.44
N LYS A 265 30.45 34.16 -19.57
CA LYS A 265 29.31 34.63 -20.38
C LYS A 265 28.20 35.14 -19.46
N PRO A 266 27.21 35.89 -19.98
CA PRO A 266 26.12 36.41 -19.15
C PRO A 266 25.36 35.34 -18.37
N ASN A 267 25.21 34.13 -18.92
CA ASN A 267 24.39 33.05 -18.36
C ASN A 267 25.15 31.74 -18.12
N LYS A 268 26.44 31.67 -18.43
CA LYS A 268 27.23 30.44 -18.26
C LYS A 268 28.72 30.71 -18.16
N ILE A 269 29.45 29.70 -17.71
CA ILE A 269 30.91 29.70 -17.68
C ILE A 269 31.41 28.44 -18.37
N ASP A 270 32.33 28.63 -19.30
CA ASP A 270 33.04 27.54 -19.96
C ASP A 270 34.51 27.60 -19.51
N ILE A 271 35.17 26.44 -19.36
CA ILE A 271 36.62 26.38 -19.14
C ILE A 271 37.28 25.63 -20.29
N ILE A 272 38.33 26.22 -20.85
CA ILE A 272 39.14 25.63 -21.91
C ILE A 272 40.52 25.34 -21.36
N ASN A 273 41.00 24.11 -21.56
CA ASN A 273 42.40 23.77 -21.34
C ASN A 273 43.15 23.92 -22.67
N ASN A 274 43.95 24.97 -22.79
CA ASN A 274 44.73 25.29 -23.99
C ASN A 274 45.93 24.36 -24.19
N ASN A 275 46.39 23.72 -23.12
CA ASN A 275 47.56 22.85 -23.15
C ASN A 275 47.33 21.65 -22.22
N PRO A 276 46.43 20.72 -22.57
CA PRO A 276 46.12 19.58 -21.72
C PRO A 276 47.31 18.64 -21.58
N LEU A 277 47.35 17.89 -20.48
CA LEU A 277 48.40 16.90 -20.23
C LEU A 277 48.26 15.76 -21.26
N ASP A 278 49.34 15.47 -21.99
CA ASP A 278 49.44 14.31 -22.86
C ASP A 278 50.26 13.22 -22.15
N SER A 279 49.68 12.03 -22.00
CA SER A 279 50.37 10.84 -21.49
C SER A 279 50.08 9.68 -22.43
N ASP A 280 51.14 9.10 -23.01
CA ASP A 280 51.07 7.93 -23.88
C ASP A 280 50.10 8.08 -25.07
N GLY A 281 50.00 9.28 -25.64
CA GLY A 281 49.14 9.58 -26.79
C GLY A 281 47.67 9.80 -26.43
N ARG A 282 47.36 9.99 -25.14
CA ARG A 282 46.02 10.32 -24.65
C ARG A 282 46.03 11.68 -23.97
N VAL A 283 45.11 12.54 -24.44
CA VAL A 283 44.82 13.83 -23.82
C VAL A 283 44.03 13.62 -22.54
N LEU A 284 44.63 13.97 -21.40
CA LEU A 284 44.00 13.89 -20.09
C LEU A 284 43.33 15.22 -19.77
N TYR A 285 42.00 15.22 -19.75
CA TYR A 285 41.18 16.37 -19.33
C TYR A 285 41.10 16.46 -17.80
N HIS A 286 40.81 17.66 -17.30
CA HIS A 286 40.59 17.85 -15.87
C HIS A 286 39.35 17.04 -15.41
N PRO A 287 39.38 16.34 -14.25
CA PRO A 287 38.29 15.44 -13.82
C PRO A 287 36.88 16.06 -13.73
N HIS A 288 36.81 17.39 -13.66
CA HIS A 288 35.56 18.14 -13.54
C HIS A 288 35.24 19.03 -14.74
N ILE A 289 35.99 18.87 -15.83
CA ILE A 289 35.78 19.62 -17.07
C ILE A 289 35.67 18.60 -18.20
N ALA A 290 34.49 18.51 -18.80
CA ALA A 290 34.27 17.66 -19.97
C ALA A 290 35.06 18.18 -21.18
N SER A 291 35.21 17.34 -22.20
CA SER A 291 35.95 17.67 -23.43
C SER A 291 35.36 18.85 -24.21
N ASP A 292 34.08 19.19 -23.99
CA ASP A 292 33.39 20.34 -24.54
C ASP A 292 33.57 21.64 -23.71
N GLY A 293 34.31 21.58 -22.61
CA GLY A 293 34.55 22.69 -21.68
C GLY A 293 33.46 22.89 -20.63
N THR A 294 32.46 22.01 -20.57
CA THR A 294 31.40 22.05 -19.56
C THR A 294 31.95 21.64 -18.18
N ILE A 295 31.63 22.44 -17.16
CA ILE A 295 32.13 22.25 -15.80
C ILE A 295 31.10 21.48 -14.97
N CYS A 296 31.52 20.42 -14.29
CA CYS A 296 30.74 19.82 -13.21
C CYS A 296 31.01 20.57 -11.91
N TYR A 297 30.04 21.32 -11.38
CA TYR A 297 30.21 22.08 -10.13
C TYR A 297 29.95 21.25 -8.86
N GLY A 298 29.54 19.99 -8.99
CA GLY A 298 29.13 19.13 -7.87
C GLY A 298 28.11 19.81 -6.95
N SER A 299 28.35 19.73 -5.63
CA SER A 299 27.50 20.35 -4.60
C SER A 299 27.49 21.89 -4.63
N ARG A 300 28.45 22.53 -5.32
CA ARG A 300 28.56 23.99 -5.38
C ARG A 300 27.76 24.62 -6.53
N LYS A 301 27.04 23.82 -7.33
CA LYS A 301 26.25 24.32 -8.48
C LYS A 301 25.31 25.48 -8.10
N ASN A 302 24.59 25.36 -6.99
CA ASN A 302 23.67 26.40 -6.54
C ASN A 302 24.38 27.68 -6.11
N ASP A 303 25.53 27.57 -5.46
CA ASP A 303 26.33 28.73 -5.06
C ASP A 303 26.92 29.45 -6.27
N ILE A 304 27.45 28.71 -7.25
CA ILE A 304 27.96 29.28 -8.51
C ILE A 304 26.84 29.96 -9.29
N ASN A 305 25.67 29.32 -9.41
CA ASN A 305 24.51 29.93 -10.08
C ASN A 305 24.04 31.21 -9.37
N ARG A 306 24.02 31.24 -8.03
CA ARG A 306 23.70 32.45 -7.26
C ARG A 306 24.73 33.56 -7.52
N LEU A 307 26.02 33.23 -7.51
CA LEU A 307 27.08 34.20 -7.81
C LEU A 307 26.99 34.71 -9.25
N LEU A 308 26.62 33.85 -10.20
CA LEU A 308 26.41 34.20 -11.60
C LEU A 308 25.22 35.15 -11.74
N ALA A 309 24.09 34.82 -11.12
CA ALA A 309 22.90 35.69 -11.08
C ALA A 309 23.22 37.06 -10.44
N ASN A 310 24.08 37.09 -9.41
CA ASN A 310 24.53 38.32 -8.78
C ASN A 310 25.67 39.04 -9.53
N ASN A 311 26.15 38.48 -10.65
CA ASN A 311 27.30 38.94 -11.41
C ASN A 311 28.58 39.13 -10.57
N GLU A 312 28.80 38.24 -9.59
CA GLU A 312 29.97 38.26 -8.71
C GLU A 312 31.20 37.58 -9.34
N PHE A 313 31.58 38.02 -10.55
CA PHE A 313 32.55 37.31 -11.41
C PHE A 313 33.92 37.12 -10.76
N LYS A 314 34.43 38.10 -10.02
CA LYS A 314 35.70 37.95 -9.28
C LYS A 314 35.69 36.75 -8.33
N LYS A 315 34.60 36.57 -7.58
CA LYS A 315 34.48 35.44 -6.64
C LYS A 315 34.37 34.13 -7.39
N ILE A 316 33.63 34.10 -8.50
CA ILE A 316 33.51 32.90 -9.32
C ILE A 316 34.86 32.49 -9.89
N ILE A 317 35.62 33.43 -10.50
CA ILE A 317 36.96 33.16 -11.02
C ILE A 317 37.89 32.62 -9.92
N HIS A 318 37.82 33.17 -8.70
CA HIS A 318 38.59 32.67 -7.57
C HIS A 318 38.20 31.25 -7.15
N ILE A 319 36.90 30.96 -7.05
CA ILE A 319 36.42 29.61 -6.73
C ILE A 319 36.85 28.62 -7.80
N LEU A 320 36.72 28.97 -9.09
CA LEU A 320 37.09 28.10 -10.20
C LEU A 320 38.61 27.86 -10.26
N TYR A 321 39.43 28.86 -9.95
CA TYR A 321 40.87 28.67 -9.82
C TYR A 321 41.22 27.68 -8.71
N LEU A 322 40.65 27.83 -7.51
CA LEU A 322 40.84 26.87 -6.42
C LEU A 322 40.32 25.47 -6.79
N TYR A 323 39.22 25.42 -7.54
CA TYR A 323 38.62 24.18 -8.01
C TYR A 323 39.53 23.44 -8.99
N LEU A 324 40.14 24.16 -9.94
CA LEU A 324 41.15 23.65 -10.86
C LEU A 324 42.41 23.16 -10.14
N GLN A 325 42.75 23.73 -8.98
CA GLN A 325 43.88 23.30 -8.17
C GLN A 325 43.57 22.12 -7.24
N SER A 326 42.29 21.81 -7.04
CA SER A 326 41.88 20.72 -6.16
C SER A 326 41.82 19.40 -6.92
N TYR A 327 42.48 18.37 -6.37
CA TYR A 327 42.36 16.99 -6.85
C TYR A 327 41.80 16.13 -5.73
N ASN A 328 40.74 15.39 -6.03
CA ASN A 328 40.17 14.40 -5.16
C ASN A 328 40.41 13.03 -5.78
N GLY A 329 41.27 12.21 -5.16
CA GLY A 329 41.63 10.89 -5.68
C GLY A 329 40.49 9.86 -5.74
N ARG A 330 39.29 10.21 -5.23
CA ARG A 330 38.06 9.42 -5.36
C ARG A 330 37.25 9.76 -6.62
N ASP A 331 37.53 10.89 -7.29
CA ASP A 331 36.86 11.31 -8.50
C ASP A 331 37.62 10.73 -9.71
N THR A 332 37.39 9.44 -9.97
CA THR A 332 37.99 8.71 -11.10
C THR A 332 37.18 8.94 -12.37
N HIS A 333 37.76 9.59 -13.39
CA HIS A 333 37.33 9.40 -14.77
C HIS A 333 38.53 9.40 -15.71
N TYR A 334 38.99 8.20 -16.08
CA TYR A 334 39.50 7.98 -17.43
C TYR A 334 38.27 8.04 -18.34
N SER A 335 38.27 8.97 -19.29
CA SER A 335 37.40 8.88 -20.47
C SER A 335 37.96 7.84 -21.43
#